data_AF-A0AAD7IPP9-F1
#
_entry.id   AF-A0AAD7IPP9-F1
#
_cell.length_a   1.000
_cell.length_b   1.000
_cell.length_c   1.000
_cell.angle_alpha   90.00
_cell.angle_beta   90.00
_cell.angle_gamma   90.00
#
_symmetry.space_group_name_H-M   'P 1'
#
loop_
_entity.id
_entity.type
_entity.pdbx_description
1 polymer ?
#
loop_
_entity_poly.entity_id
_entity_poly.type
_entity_poly.pdbx_seq_one_letter_code
_entity_poly.pdbx_strand_id
1 'polypeptide(L)'
;MEVLFFCHKKFPVKYLLILSASPAMNVHTLARQVAWAAFRANGLVQGNYDVNKYNKASNVLFTKHAQERLSFLPEGSFSVANLASKH
;
A
#
# COMPACT_ATOMS: atom_id res chain seq x y z
N MET A 1 -20.68 4.64 7.37
CA MET A 1 -19.79 3.47 7.21
C MET A 1 -18.67 3.60 8.21
N GLU A 2 -18.76 2.86 9.31
CA GLU A 2 -17.76 2.88 10.38
C GLU A 2 -16.56 2.03 9.95
N VAL A 3 -15.40 2.67 9.85
CA VAL A 3 -14.13 1.97 9.62
C VAL A 3 -13.55 1.71 11.01
N LEU A 4 -13.57 0.45 11.46
CA LEU A 4 -12.98 0.03 12.73
C LEU A 4 -11.46 0.26 12.71
N PHE A 5 -11.00 1.21 13.51
CA PHE A 5 -9.58 1.47 13.76
C PHE A 5 -9.06 0.56 14.87
N PHE A 6 -8.26 -0.45 14.52
CA PHE A 6 -7.47 -1.21 15.47
C PHE A 6 -6.28 -0.36 15.95
N CYS A 7 -6.46 0.37 17.04
CA CYS A 7 -5.37 1.02 17.74
C CYS A 7 -4.79 0.10 18.83
N HIS A 8 -3.47 -0.08 18.79
CA HIS A 8 -2.61 -0.24 19.98
C HIS A 8 -2.21 -1.63 20.53
N LYS A 9 -2.21 -2.71 19.73
CA LYS A 9 -1.46 -3.93 20.10
C LYS A 9 -0.98 -4.68 18.86
N LYS A 10 0.35 -4.77 18.66
CA LYS A 10 0.95 -5.58 17.58
C LYS A 10 0.76 -7.06 17.93
N PHE A 11 -0.42 -7.59 17.66
CA PHE A 11 -0.64 -9.03 17.65
C PHE A 11 0.11 -9.63 16.46
N PRO A 12 0.70 -10.83 16.57
CA PRO A 12 1.17 -11.57 15.41
C PRO A 12 -0.05 -11.97 14.58
N VAL A 13 -0.47 -11.08 13.68
CA VAL A 13 -1.59 -11.31 12.78
C VAL A 13 -1.15 -12.34 11.76
N LYS A 14 -1.64 -13.57 11.87
CA LYS A 14 -1.35 -14.64 10.90
C LYS A 14 -2.14 -14.45 9.60
N TYR A 15 -3.32 -13.85 9.67
CA TYR A 15 -4.20 -13.61 8.52
C TYR A 15 -4.96 -12.28 8.67
N LEU A 16 -5.07 -11.55 7.56
CA LEU A 16 -5.94 -10.39 7.43
C LEU A 16 -7.13 -10.79 6.55
N LEU A 17 -8.35 -10.63 7.08
CA LEU A 17 -9.56 -10.83 6.31
C LEU A 17 -10.12 -9.47 5.89
N ILE A 18 -10.28 -9.27 4.58
CA ILE A 18 -10.87 -8.06 4.02
C ILE A 18 -12.26 -8.42 3.50
N LEU A 19 -13.30 -7.80 4.08
CA LEU A 19 -14.69 -8.04 3.72
C LEU A 19 -15.33 -6.78 3.14
N SER A 20 -16.21 -6.96 2.15
CA SER A 20 -17.08 -5.92 1.63
C SER A 20 -18.47 -6.08 2.20
N ALA A 21 -19.08 -4.97 2.66
CA ALA A 21 -20.49 -4.95 3.03
C ALA A 21 -21.43 -5.05 1.80
N SER A 22 -20.90 -4.81 0.60
CA SER A 22 -21.65 -4.97 -0.65
C SER A 22 -21.28 -6.29 -1.32
N PRO A 23 -22.26 -7.19 -1.58
CA PRO A 23 -22.02 -8.53 -2.11
C PRO A 23 -21.53 -8.53 -3.57
N ALA A 24 -21.72 -7.44 -4.31
CA ALA A 24 -21.33 -7.33 -5.72
C ALA A 24 -20.07 -6.46 -5.95
N MET A 25 -19.33 -6.13 -4.90
CA MET A 25 -18.17 -5.26 -5.06
C MET A 25 -17.00 -6.00 -5.71
N ASN A 26 -16.49 -5.43 -6.80
CA ASN A 26 -15.31 -5.96 -7.48
C ASN A 26 -14.10 -5.97 -6.53
N VAL A 27 -13.40 -7.11 -6.48
CA VAL A 27 -12.21 -7.35 -5.64
C VAL A 27 -11.14 -6.27 -5.84
N HIS A 28 -10.92 -5.80 -7.06
CA HIS A 28 -9.96 -4.73 -7.35
C HIS A 28 -10.34 -3.41 -6.68
N THR A 29 -11.64 -3.10 -6.64
CA THR A 29 -12.14 -1.90 -5.95
C THR A 29 -11.96 -2.02 -4.45
N LEU A 30 -12.29 -3.19 -3.87
CA LEU A 30 -12.09 -3.47 -2.46
C LEU A 30 -10.61 -3.38 -2.06
N ALA A 31 -9.73 -4.03 -2.81
CA ALA A 31 -8.29 -4.01 -2.57
C ALA A 31 -7.74 -2.57 -2.60
N ARG A 32 -8.17 -1.76 -3.57
CA ARG A 32 -7.78 -0.36 -3.68
C ARG A 32 -8.28 0.49 -2.52
N GLN A 33 -9.51 0.29 -2.06
CA GLN A 33 -10.05 1.00 -0.90
C GLN A 33 -9.28 0.66 0.38
N VAL A 34 -8.95 -0.61 0.59
CA VAL A 34 -8.13 -1.03 1.72
C VAL A 34 -6.71 -0.47 1.63
N ALA A 35 -6.09 -0.53 0.45
CA ALA A 35 -4.78 0.06 0.24
C ALA A 35 -4.78 1.57 0.51
N TRP A 36 -5.81 2.29 0.05
CA TRP A 36 -5.97 3.72 0.34
C TRP A 36 -6.13 3.99 1.84
N ALA A 37 -6.94 3.19 2.55
CA ALA A 37 -7.08 3.29 4.00
C ALA A 37 -5.75 3.03 4.74
N ALA A 38 -4.98 2.02 4.29
CA ALA A 38 -3.66 1.73 4.83
C ALA A 38 -2.67 2.87 4.58
N PHE A 39 -2.70 3.52 3.41
CA PHE A 39 -1.87 4.70 3.14
C PHE A 39 -2.23 5.87 4.03
N ARG A 40 -3.52 6.09 4.32
CA ARG A 40 -3.97 7.12 5.27
C ARG A 40 -3.50 6.83 6.68
N ALA A 41 -3.62 5.58 7.13
CA ALA A 41 -3.16 5.15 8.45
C ALA A 41 -1.64 5.30 8.62
N ASN A 42 -0.87 5.11 7.55
CA ASN A 42 0.57 5.34 7.52
C ASN A 42 0.98 6.82 7.31
N GLY A 43 0.02 7.75 7.19
CA GLY A 43 0.29 9.17 6.99
C GLY A 43 0.82 9.55 5.60
N LEU A 44 0.76 8.64 4.62
CA LEU A 44 1.29 8.88 3.26
C LEU A 44 0.33 9.70 2.38
N VAL A 45 -0.97 9.67 2.68
CA VAL A 45 -1.99 10.39 1.93
C VAL A 45 -3.05 10.96 2.86
N GLN A 46 -3.70 12.05 2.43
CA GLN A 46 -4.82 12.67 3.12
C GLN A 46 -5.97 12.99 2.16
N GLY A 47 -7.19 13.00 2.72
CA GLY A 47 -8.41 13.35 2.02
C GLY A 47 -9.00 12.23 1.15
N ASN A 48 -9.75 12.65 0.12
CA ASN A 48 -10.42 11.76 -0.82
C ASN A 48 -9.43 11.04 -1.73
N TYR A 49 -9.84 9.85 -2.18
CA TYR A 49 -9.09 9.05 -3.14
C TYR A 49 -8.80 9.86 -4.40
N ASP A 50 -7.53 9.83 -4.81
CA ASP A 50 -7.07 10.38 -6.07
C ASP A 50 -6.02 9.43 -6.65
N VAL A 51 -6.09 9.16 -7.95
CA VAL A 51 -5.23 8.18 -8.62
C VAL A 51 -3.75 8.59 -8.55
N ASN A 52 -3.46 9.89 -8.69
CA ASN A 52 -2.08 10.38 -8.66
C ASN A 52 -1.50 10.28 -7.24
N LYS A 53 -2.29 10.62 -6.21
CA LYS A 53 -1.90 10.43 -4.81
C LYS A 53 -1.66 8.95 -4.48
N TYR A 54 -2.53 8.07 -4.98
CA TYR A 54 -2.39 6.63 -4.79
C TYR A 54 -1.08 6.11 -5.38
N ASN A 55 -0.79 6.44 -6.64
CA ASN A 55 0.42 5.99 -7.33
C ASN A 55 1.69 6.48 -6.62
N LYS A 56 1.71 7.75 -6.17
CA LYS A 56 2.83 8.29 -5.40
C LYS A 56 3.06 7.54 -4.09
N ALA A 57 2.00 7.34 -3.30
CA ALA A 57 2.11 6.65 -2.02
C ALA A 57 2.50 5.18 -2.17
N SER A 58 1.94 4.50 -3.18
CA SER A 58 2.31 3.13 -3.53
C SER A 58 3.80 3.04 -3.91
N ASN A 59 4.30 3.98 -4.72
CA ASN A 59 5.69 3.98 -5.14
C ASN A 59 6.66 4.21 -3.96
N VAL A 60 6.29 5.05 -2.99
CA VAL A 60 7.08 5.26 -1.77
C VAL A 60 7.22 3.96 -0.97
N LEU A 61 6.12 3.25 -0.71
CA LEU A 61 6.17 1.97 0.02
C LEU A 61 6.89 0.89 -0.77
N PHE A 62 6.65 0.80 -2.07
CA PHE A 62 7.32 -0.15 -2.93
C PHE A 62 8.83 0.09 -2.93
N THR A 63 9.27 1.33 -3.10
CA THR A 63 10.69 1.70 -3.08
C THR A 63 11.34 1.36 -1.74
N LYS A 64 10.69 1.70 -0.63
CA LYS A 64 11.19 1.38 0.71
C LYS A 64 11.37 -0.12 0.90
N HIS A 65 10.35 -0.92 0.58
CA HIS A 65 10.43 -2.38 0.72
C HIS A 65 11.36 -3.03 -0.28
N ALA A 66 11.47 -2.50 -1.49
CA ALA A 66 12.43 -2.96 -2.48
C ALA A 66 13.86 -2.72 -1.96
N GLN A 67 14.14 -1.54 -1.41
CA GLN A 67 15.43 -1.22 -0.81
C GLN A 67 15.75 -2.12 0.39
N GLU A 68 14.78 -2.37 1.28
CA GLU A 68 14.94 -3.30 2.41
C GLU A 68 15.20 -4.75 1.95
N ARG A 69 14.48 -5.23 0.92
CA ARG A 69 14.64 -6.60 0.41
C ARG A 69 15.91 -6.80 -0.38
N LEU A 70 16.36 -5.77 -1.09
CA LEU A 70 17.52 -5.82 -1.99
C LEU A 70 18.78 -5.25 -1.33
N SER A 71 18.74 -4.96 -0.02
CA SER A 71 19.89 -4.44 0.72
C SER A 71 21.08 -5.39 0.75
N PHE A 72 20.89 -6.67 0.42
CA PHE A 72 21.96 -7.66 0.29
C PHE A 72 22.70 -7.59 -1.05
N LEU A 73 22.17 -6.88 -2.05
CA LEU A 73 22.79 -6.75 -3.35
C LEU A 73 23.81 -5.60 -3.35
N PRO A 74 24.90 -5.71 -4.14
CA PRO A 74 25.88 -4.64 -4.27
C PRO A 74 25.26 -3.38 -4.87
N GLU A 75 25.75 -2.22 -4.41
CA GLU A 75 25.29 -0.90 -4.86
C GLU A 75 25.38 -0.78 -6.39
N GLY A 76 24.29 -0.33 -7.02
CA GLY A 76 24.19 -0.15 -8.47
C GLY A 76 23.50 -1.28 -9.24
N SER A 77 23.22 -2.43 -8.61
CA SER A 77 22.47 -3.53 -9.22
C SER A 77 20.95 -3.30 -9.30
N PHE A 78 20.41 -2.39 -8.49
CA PHE A 78 19.00 -2.00 -8.50
C PHE A 78 18.85 -0.47 -8.49
N SER A 79 18.28 0.08 -9.56
CA SER A 79 17.87 1.49 -9.64
C SER A 79 16.40 1.56 -10.02
N VAL A 80 15.58 2.12 -9.12
CA VAL A 80 14.14 2.33 -9.34
C VAL A 80 13.89 3.28 -10.52
N ALA A 81 14.83 4.19 -10.80
CA ALA A 81 14.79 5.08 -11.96
C ALA A 81 14.74 4.31 -13.30
N ASN A 82 15.38 3.13 -13.37
CA ASN A 82 15.42 2.32 -14.59
C ASN A 82 14.11 1.53 -14.85
N LEU A 83 13.26 1.34 -13.82
CA LEU A 83 11.95 0.72 -14.00
C LEU A 83 10.91 1.71 -14.55
N ALA A 84 11.01 2.99 -14.19
CA ALA A 84 10.10 4.03 -14.69
C ALA A 84 10.37 4.44 -16.15
N SER A 85 11.56 4.15 -16.68
CA SER A 85 11.98 4.49 -18.05
C SER A 85 11.50 3.49 -19.12
N LYS A 86 10.82 2.40 -18.75
CA LYS A 86 10.52 1.29 -19.66
C LYS A 86 9.07 1.19 -20.14
N HIS A 87 8.28 2.25 -20.00
CA HIS A 87 6.91 2.34 -20.53
C HIS A 87 6.70 3.58 -21.39
#